data_AF-A0A9D9DUA9-F1
#
_entry.id   AF-A0A9D9DUA9-F1
#
_cell.length_a   1.000
_cell.length_b   1.000
_cell.length_c   1.000
_cell.angle_alpha   90.00
_cell.angle_beta   90.00
_cell.angle_gamma   90.00
#
_symmetry.space_group_name_H-M   'P 1'
#
loop_
_entity.id
_entity.type
_entity.pdbx_description
1 polymer ?
#
loop_
_entity_poly.entity_id
_entity_poly.type
_entity_poly.pdbx_seq_one_letter_code
_entity_poly.pdbx_strand_id
1 'polypeptide(L)'
;DFPQYKEQIKEKVKKQFKKDDVPAIVFHENSSVAKAISKSAELNDFIYKNVTALKSGKEVTGSLGFTSDSNLHSAFGKVDVLSAKLQGKFIEFILLDTYDFNPNETNPLVQMGYSAQKAGLLNNLKKNYLIIKFRNFCSIVSQFLA
;
A
#
# COMPACT_ATOMS: atom_id res chain seq x y z
N ASP A 1 -10.65 4.88 -10.26
CA ASP A 1 -11.13 5.65 -9.10
C ASP A 1 -11.40 4.77 -7.90
N PHE A 2 -11.11 5.30 -6.70
CA PHE A 2 -11.27 4.63 -5.40
C PHE A 2 -12.30 5.38 -4.53
N PRO A 3 -13.56 5.52 -4.98
CA PRO A 3 -14.53 6.40 -4.34
C PRO A 3 -14.76 6.06 -2.86
N GLN A 4 -14.70 4.77 -2.49
CA GLN A 4 -14.92 4.31 -1.13
C GLN A 4 -13.79 4.64 -0.14
N TYR A 5 -12.57 4.94 -0.61
CA TYR A 5 -11.42 5.31 0.26
C TYR A 5 -11.01 6.77 0.11
N LYS A 6 -11.76 7.56 -0.67
CA LYS A 6 -11.41 8.94 -1.00
C LYS A 6 -11.21 9.80 0.24
N GLU A 7 -12.09 9.68 1.23
CA GLU A 7 -12.00 10.46 2.48
C GLU A 7 -10.80 10.02 3.33
N GLN A 8 -10.55 8.72 3.52
CA GLN A 8 -9.39 8.24 4.27
C GLN A 8 -8.06 8.71 3.63
N ILE A 9 -7.96 8.63 2.31
CA ILE A 9 -6.80 9.12 1.55
C ILE A 9 -6.66 10.63 1.75
N LYS A 10 -7.76 11.40 1.61
CA LYS A 10 -7.77 12.86 1.74
C LYS A 10 -7.37 13.31 3.14
N GLU A 11 -7.89 12.68 4.19
CA GLU A 11 -7.52 12.96 5.58
C GLU A 11 -6.03 12.72 5.82
N LYS A 12 -5.51 11.58 5.33
CA LYS A 12 -4.10 11.24 5.48
C LYS A 12 -3.21 12.24 4.73
N VAL A 13 -3.56 12.56 3.48
CA VAL A 13 -2.86 13.55 2.65
C VAL A 13 -2.85 14.91 3.33
N LYS A 14 -4.00 15.37 3.82
CA LYS A 14 -4.12 16.65 4.54
C LYS A 14 -3.27 16.68 5.81
N LYS A 15 -3.25 15.58 6.56
CA LYS A 15 -2.45 15.45 7.78
C LYS A 15 -0.95 15.55 7.50
N GLN A 16 -0.46 14.82 6.50
CA GLN A 16 0.97 14.68 6.18
C GLN A 16 1.52 15.83 5.34
N PHE A 17 0.81 16.23 4.27
CA PHE A 17 1.29 17.19 3.28
C PHE A 17 0.72 18.59 3.44
N LYS A 18 -0.24 18.80 4.34
CA LYS A 18 -0.95 20.08 4.54
C LYS A 18 -1.61 20.61 3.26
N LYS A 19 -2.06 19.70 2.39
CA LYS A 19 -2.74 19.99 1.12
C LYS A 19 -4.04 19.19 1.04
N ASP A 20 -5.05 19.72 0.36
CA ASP A 20 -6.31 19.01 0.15
C ASP A 20 -6.25 17.96 -0.97
N ASP A 21 -5.28 18.10 -1.89
CA ASP A 21 -4.97 17.12 -2.92
C ASP A 21 -3.48 17.15 -3.29
N VAL A 22 -2.95 15.99 -3.68
CA VAL A 22 -1.58 15.85 -4.19
C VAL A 22 -1.56 14.76 -5.28
N PRO A 23 -0.72 14.88 -6.32
CA PRO A 23 -0.69 13.88 -7.39
C PRO A 23 -0.28 12.49 -6.90
N ALA A 24 -0.86 11.45 -7.51
CA ALA A 24 -0.66 10.05 -7.12
C ALA A 24 -0.22 9.15 -8.29
N ILE A 25 0.37 7.99 -7.97
CA ILE A 25 0.44 6.83 -8.89
C ILE A 25 -0.57 5.79 -8.43
N VAL A 26 -1.29 5.21 -9.39
CA VAL A 26 -2.08 4.01 -9.15
C VAL A 26 -1.41 2.84 -9.85
N PHE A 27 -0.97 1.85 -9.08
CA PHE A 27 -0.50 0.57 -9.60
C PHE A 27 -1.66 -0.43 -9.63
N HIS A 28 -1.84 -1.06 -10.79
CA HIS A 28 -2.85 -2.08 -11.02
C HIS A 28 -2.28 -3.49 -10.82
N GLU A 29 -3.17 -4.48 -10.76
CA GLU A 29 -2.87 -5.88 -10.44
C GLU A 29 -1.79 -6.53 -11.32
N ASN A 30 -1.66 -6.08 -12.58
CA ASN A 30 -0.69 -6.62 -13.52
C ASN A 30 0.69 -5.97 -13.43
N SER A 31 0.86 -4.93 -12.62
CA SER A 31 2.15 -4.25 -12.42
C SER A 31 3.18 -5.18 -11.76
N SER A 32 4.45 -4.96 -12.06
CA SER A 32 5.56 -5.69 -11.42
C SER A 32 5.54 -5.52 -9.90
N VAL A 33 5.22 -4.31 -9.42
CA VAL A 33 5.04 -3.98 -8.00
C VAL A 33 3.94 -4.82 -7.36
N ALA A 34 2.74 -4.85 -7.94
CA ALA A 34 1.63 -5.64 -7.41
C ALA A 34 1.99 -7.14 -7.34
N LYS A 35 2.67 -7.64 -8.38
CA LYS A 35 3.14 -9.03 -8.41
C LYS A 35 4.19 -9.32 -7.33
N ALA A 36 5.13 -8.40 -7.10
CA ALA A 36 6.15 -8.54 -6.06
C ALA A 36 5.51 -8.57 -4.66
N ILE A 37 4.64 -7.60 -4.35
CA ILE A 37 3.92 -7.54 -3.06
C ILE A 37 3.07 -8.79 -2.86
N SER A 38 2.38 -9.28 -3.90
CA SER A 38 1.54 -10.49 -3.82
C SER A 38 2.31 -11.75 -3.41
N LYS A 39 3.64 -11.75 -3.54
CA LYS A 39 4.52 -12.86 -3.18
C LYS A 39 5.31 -12.62 -1.90
N SER A 40 5.15 -11.46 -1.26
CA SER A 40 5.93 -11.10 -0.08
C SER A 40 5.51 -11.92 1.13
N ALA A 41 6.48 -12.22 2.00
CA ALA A 41 6.22 -12.95 3.24
C ALA A 41 5.29 -12.15 4.16
N GLU A 42 5.47 -10.83 4.21
CA GLU A 42 4.72 -9.94 5.10
C GLU A 42 3.24 -9.83 4.70
N LEU A 43 2.93 -9.89 3.40
CA LEU A 43 1.55 -9.99 2.96
C LEU A 43 0.92 -11.32 3.39
N ASN A 44 1.65 -12.42 3.26
CA ASN A 44 1.18 -13.73 3.71
C ASN A 44 0.94 -13.74 5.22
N ASP A 45 1.87 -13.20 6.01
CA ASP A 45 1.75 -13.11 7.47
C ASP A 45 0.54 -12.26 7.88
N PHE A 46 0.30 -11.14 7.18
CA PHE A 46 -0.90 -10.32 7.38
C PHE A 46 -2.18 -11.11 7.08
N ILE A 47 -2.22 -11.90 6.01
CA ILE A 47 -3.37 -12.75 5.68
C ILE A 47 -3.57 -13.80 6.78
N TYR A 48 -2.51 -14.50 7.20
CA TYR A 48 -2.60 -15.52 8.25
C TYR A 48 -3.10 -14.96 9.57
N LYS A 49 -2.57 -13.82 9.99
CA LYS A 49 -2.98 -13.14 11.23
C LYS A 49 -4.45 -12.73 11.22
N ASN A 50 -5.01 -12.43 10.05
CA ASN A 50 -6.36 -11.91 9.89
C ASN A 50 -7.34 -12.91 9.24
N VAL A 51 -6.94 -14.17 9.09
CA VAL A 51 -7.69 -15.18 8.30
C VAL A 51 -9.13 -15.35 8.79
N THR A 52 -9.36 -15.35 10.11
CA THR A 52 -10.70 -15.49 10.69
C THR A 52 -11.61 -14.32 10.34
N ALA A 53 -11.09 -13.08 10.41
CA ALA A 53 -11.85 -11.89 10.05
C ALA A 53 -12.19 -11.89 8.56
N LEU A 54 -11.20 -12.18 7.70
CA LEU A 54 -11.36 -12.26 6.26
C LEU A 54 -12.40 -13.32 5.86
N LYS A 55 -12.39 -14.50 6.49
CA LYS A 55 -13.38 -15.57 6.26
C LYS A 55 -14.78 -15.17 6.69
N SER A 56 -14.92 -14.39 7.77
CA SER A 56 -16.22 -13.86 8.20
C SER A 56 -16.79 -12.76 7.30
N GLY A 57 -16.11 -12.44 6.18
CA GLY A 57 -16.51 -11.37 5.26
C GLY A 57 -16.18 -9.96 5.77
N LYS A 58 -15.46 -9.84 6.90
CA LYS A 58 -15.03 -8.54 7.42
C LYS A 58 -13.92 -7.96 6.56
N GLU A 59 -14.01 -6.66 6.31
CA GLU A 59 -12.90 -5.89 5.78
C GLU A 59 -11.86 -5.70 6.90
N VAL A 60 -10.60 -5.87 6.54
CA VAL A 60 -9.47 -5.73 7.46
C VAL A 60 -8.60 -4.56 7.02
N THR A 61 -8.25 -3.70 7.97
CA THR A 61 -7.33 -2.58 7.78
C THR A 61 -6.07 -2.79 8.61
N GLY A 62 -4.96 -2.13 8.27
CA GLY A 62 -3.72 -2.24 9.03
C GLY A 62 -2.54 -1.62 8.31
N SER A 63 -1.36 -2.23 8.48
CA SER A 63 -0.14 -1.81 7.79
C SER A 63 0.79 -3.00 7.53
N LEU A 64 1.59 -2.91 6.49
CA LEU A 64 2.64 -3.86 6.12
C LEU A 64 3.98 -3.13 6.11
N GLY A 65 4.97 -3.65 6.84
CA GLY A 65 6.37 -3.22 6.69
C GLY A 65 7.10 -4.27 5.88
N PHE A 66 7.74 -3.88 4.77
CA PHE A 66 8.53 -4.80 3.96
C PHE A 66 9.94 -4.85 4.53
N THR A 67 10.41 -6.03 4.92
CA THR A 67 11.76 -6.22 5.46
C THR A 67 12.50 -7.40 4.83
N SER A 68 11.77 -8.32 4.20
CA SER A 68 12.33 -9.55 3.62
C SER A 68 12.82 -9.39 2.18
N ASP A 69 12.21 -8.50 1.39
CA ASP A 69 12.62 -8.17 0.02
C ASP A 69 13.24 -6.78 0.00
N SER A 70 14.52 -6.69 -0.41
CA SER A 70 15.26 -5.42 -0.41
C SER A 70 14.68 -4.40 -1.39
N ASN A 71 14.11 -4.83 -2.52
CA ASN A 71 13.50 -3.92 -3.49
C ASN A 71 12.20 -3.35 -2.94
N LEU A 72 11.33 -4.18 -2.36
CA LEU A 72 10.09 -3.71 -1.73
C LEU A 72 10.38 -2.85 -0.49
N HIS A 73 11.39 -3.22 0.30
CA HIS A 73 11.85 -2.43 1.43
C HIS A 73 12.33 -1.04 0.97
N SER A 74 13.18 -0.96 -0.05
CA SER A 74 13.68 0.31 -0.57
C SER A 74 12.63 1.13 -1.32
N ALA A 75 11.63 0.49 -1.94
CA ALA A 75 10.63 1.17 -2.77
C ALA A 75 9.38 1.63 -2.02
N PHE A 76 9.10 1.03 -0.85
CA PHE A 76 7.91 1.34 -0.07
C PHE A 76 8.17 1.43 1.43
N GLY A 77 9.11 0.63 1.95
CA GLY A 77 9.43 0.53 3.38
C GLY A 77 8.25 0.02 4.22
N LYS A 78 7.22 0.85 4.37
CA LYS A 78 5.96 0.57 5.03
C LYS A 78 4.77 1.17 4.29
N VAL A 79 3.71 0.39 4.15
CA VAL A 79 2.44 0.81 3.55
C VAL A 79 1.28 0.59 4.50
N ASP A 80 0.22 1.38 4.34
CA ASP A 80 -1.06 1.13 5.01
C ASP A 80 -1.93 0.21 4.17
N VAL A 81 -2.59 -0.74 4.82
CA VAL A 81 -3.66 -1.55 4.25
C VAL A 81 -4.97 -0.81 4.49
N LEU A 82 -5.44 -0.09 3.48
CA LEU A 82 -6.76 0.58 3.53
C LEU A 82 -7.90 -0.44 3.49
N SER A 83 -7.68 -1.54 2.79
CA SER A 83 -8.62 -2.66 2.74
C SER A 83 -7.94 -3.95 2.35
N ALA A 84 -8.31 -5.01 3.07
CA ALA A 84 -8.18 -6.39 2.67
C ALA A 84 -9.54 -7.07 2.83
N LYS A 85 -10.10 -7.59 1.74
CA LYS A 85 -11.41 -8.24 1.76
C LYS A 85 -11.45 -9.47 0.87
N LEU A 86 -11.98 -10.56 1.41
CA LEU A 86 -12.21 -11.79 0.65
C LEU A 86 -13.35 -11.57 -0.36
N GLN A 87 -13.08 -11.87 -1.63
CA GLN A 87 -14.02 -11.85 -2.75
C GLN A 87 -13.90 -13.17 -3.53
N GLY A 88 -14.78 -14.13 -3.22
CA GLY A 88 -14.70 -15.48 -3.77
C GLY A 88 -13.40 -16.17 -3.35
N LYS A 89 -12.56 -16.52 -4.34
CA LYS A 89 -11.26 -17.20 -4.11
C LYS A 89 -10.08 -16.24 -3.94
N PHE A 90 -10.31 -14.94 -4.03
CA PHE A 90 -9.27 -13.93 -4.01
C PHE A 90 -9.44 -13.00 -2.82
N ILE A 91 -8.34 -12.48 -2.29
CA ILE A 91 -8.37 -11.34 -1.39
C ILE A 91 -8.03 -10.10 -2.21
N GLU A 92 -8.95 -9.14 -2.25
CA GLU A 92 -8.69 -7.82 -2.84
C GLU A 92 -7.97 -6.96 -1.80
N PHE A 93 -6.83 -6.40 -2.20
CA PHE A 93 -6.03 -5.48 -1.39
C PHE A 93 -6.00 -4.10 -2.00
N ILE A 94 -6.09 -3.10 -1.14
CA ILE A 94 -5.86 -1.69 -1.46
C ILE A 94 -4.86 -1.15 -0.46
N LEU A 95 -3.66 -0.89 -0.95
CA LEU A 95 -2.55 -0.38 -0.17
C LEU A 95 -2.31 1.08 -0.50
N LEU A 96 -1.92 1.85 0.51
CA LEU A 96 -1.54 3.24 0.38
C LEU A 96 -0.12 3.41 0.93
N ASP A 97 0.77 3.88 0.07
CA ASP A 97 2.09 4.33 0.47
C ASP A 97 2.15 5.86 0.45
N THR A 98 2.55 6.42 1.59
CA THR A 98 2.83 7.84 1.79
C THR A 98 4.18 8.05 2.48
N TYR A 99 4.91 6.96 2.75
CA TYR A 99 6.07 6.97 3.64
C TYR A 99 7.24 7.72 3.01
N ASP A 100 7.59 7.38 1.78
CA ASP A 100 8.73 7.96 1.05
C ASP A 100 8.54 9.43 0.67
N PHE A 101 7.34 9.97 0.88
CA PHE A 101 6.99 11.36 0.58
C PHE A 101 6.68 12.18 1.84
N ASN A 102 6.67 11.55 3.02
CA ASN A 102 6.29 12.22 4.25
C ASN A 102 7.33 13.29 4.65
N PRO A 103 6.96 14.59 4.68
CA PRO A 103 7.91 15.66 5.01
C PRO A 103 8.39 15.63 6.46
N ASN A 104 7.72 14.86 7.33
CA ASN A 104 8.05 14.75 8.75
C ASN A 104 8.90 13.51 9.08
N GLU A 105 9.35 12.76 8.07
CA GLU A 105 10.17 11.57 8.27
C GLU A 105 11.60 11.95 8.70
N THR A 106 12.19 11.18 9.62
CA THR A 106 13.54 11.46 10.15
C THR A 106 14.64 10.68 9.41
N ASN A 107 14.27 9.70 8.59
CA ASN A 107 15.23 8.96 7.76
C ASN A 107 15.87 9.90 6.72
N PRO A 108 17.21 10.07 6.72
CA PRO A 108 17.91 10.96 5.80
C PRO A 108 17.67 10.65 4.32
N LEU A 109 17.50 9.38 3.95
CA LEU A 109 17.25 8.98 2.56
C LEU A 109 15.87 9.43 2.08
N VAL A 110 14.86 9.32 2.95
CA VAL A 110 13.50 9.81 2.68
C VAL A 110 13.50 11.34 2.58
N GLN A 111 14.23 12.03 3.46
CA GLN A 111 14.38 13.49 3.40
C GLN A 111 15.06 13.97 2.11
N MET A 112 16.07 13.23 1.62
CA MET A 112 16.72 13.51 0.34
C MET A 112 15.74 13.34 -0.83
N GLY A 113 14.97 12.26 -0.87
CA GLY A 113 13.93 12.03 -1.88
C GLY A 113 12.89 13.15 -1.91
N TYR A 114 12.35 13.51 -0.74
CA TYR A 114 11.41 14.62 -0.59
C TYR A 114 12.01 15.97 -1.04
N SER A 115 13.27 16.25 -0.68
CA SER A 115 13.96 17.49 -1.05
C SER A 115 14.18 17.60 -2.56
N ALA A 116 14.59 16.50 -3.21
CA ALA A 116 14.75 16.45 -4.67
C ALA A 116 13.41 16.66 -5.41
N GLN A 117 12.33 16.11 -4.87
CA GLN A 117 10.98 16.33 -5.40
C GLN A 117 10.54 17.80 -5.26
N LYS A 118 10.72 18.39 -4.07
CA LYS A 118 10.38 19.80 -3.81
C LYS A 118 11.18 20.76 -4.69
N ALA A 119 12.44 20.44 -4.97
CA ALA A 119 13.30 21.21 -5.85
C ALA A 119 12.96 21.06 -7.35
N GLY A 120 11.97 20.22 -7.70
CA GLY A 120 11.63 19.97 -9.10
C GLY A 120 12.70 19.18 -9.87
N LEU A 121 13.66 18.56 -9.18
CA LEU A 121 14.68 17.73 -9.85
C LEU A 121 14.07 16.40 -10.34
N LEU A 122 12.92 16.03 -9.78
CA LEU A 122 12.13 14.88 -10.16
C LEU A 122 10.89 15.31 -10.96
N ASN A 123 11.04 16.22 -11.93
CA ASN A 123 9.91 16.82 -12.69
C ASN A 123 8.95 15.82 -13.34
N ASN A 124 9.41 14.60 -13.63
CA ASN A 124 8.57 13.50 -14.16
C ASN A 124 7.85 12.68 -13.06
N LEU A 125 8.17 12.92 -11.78
CA LEU A 125 7.71 12.19 -10.59
C LEU A 125 7.17 13.17 -9.53
N LYS A 126 6.40 14.20 -9.91
CA LYS A 126 5.71 15.13 -8.99
C LYS A 126 4.58 14.45 -8.17
N LYS A 127 4.80 13.25 -7.66
CA LYS A 127 3.78 12.38 -7.07
C LYS A 127 4.10 12.11 -5.62
N ASN A 128 3.14 12.36 -4.75
CA ASN A 128 3.36 12.41 -3.30
C ASN A 128 2.78 11.19 -2.57
N TYR A 129 2.09 10.28 -3.27
CA TYR A 129 1.68 8.99 -2.72
C TYR A 129 1.40 7.97 -3.81
N LEU A 130 1.41 6.68 -3.43
CA LEU A 130 1.16 5.54 -4.32
C LEU A 130 -0.03 4.75 -3.78
N ILE A 131 -0.98 4.42 -4.65
CA ILE A 131 -2.05 3.46 -4.37
C ILE A 131 -1.75 2.19 -5.14
N ILE A 132 -1.79 1.05 -4.48
CA ILE A 132 -1.56 -0.25 -5.10
C ILE A 132 -2.81 -1.09 -4.91
N LYS A 133 -3.47 -1.44 -6.01
CA LYS A 133 -4.63 -2.34 -6.01
C LYS A 133 -4.26 -3.65 -6.69
N PHE A 134 -4.48 -4.76 -5.99
CA PHE A 134 -4.26 -6.08 -6.56
C PHE A 134 -5.15 -7.14 -5.92
N ARG A 135 -5.27 -8.26 -6.63
CA ARG A 135 -5.92 -9.47 -6.14
C ARG A 135 -4.85 -10.50 -5.84
N ASN A 136 -4.89 -11.04 -4.63
CA ASN A 136 -4.04 -12.15 -4.24
C ASN A 136 -4.85 -13.45 -4.26
N PHE A 137 -4.37 -14.45 -4.99
CA PHE A 137 -4.97 -15.79 -4.94
C PHE A 137 -4.57 -16.46 -3.63
N CYS A 138 -5.55 -16.75 -2.79
CA CYS A 138 -5.29 -17.30 -1.47
C CYS A 138 -5.52 -18.82 -1.47
N SER A 139 -4.44 -19.60 -1.59
CA SER A 139 -4.48 -21.06 -1.44
C SER A 139 -4.86 -21.48 -0.01
N ILE A 140 -4.47 -20.69 0.98
CA ILE A 140 -4.80 -20.91 2.39
C ILE A 140 -6.31 -20.86 2.60
N VAL A 141 -7.01 -19.87 2.04
CA VAL A 141 -8.47 -19.83 2.10
C VAL A 141 -9.09 -20.98 1.31
N SER A 142 -8.49 -21.38 0.18
CA SER A 142 -8.96 -22.50 -0.64
C SER A 142 -8.85 -23.86 0.07
N GLN A 143 -7.89 -24.06 0.98
CA GLN A 143 -7.73 -25.29 1.77
C GLN A 143 -8.74 -25.43 2.92
N PHE A 144 -9.44 -24.35 3.30
CA PHE A 144 -10.44 -24.36 4.38
C PHE A 144 -11.88 -24.14 3.87
N LEU A 145 -12.07 -23.96 2.56
CA LEU A 145 -13.37 -23.90 1.90
C LEU A 145 -13.75 -25.23 1.21
N ALA A 146 -12.87 -26.23 1.29
CA ALA A 146 -13.13 -27.63 0.95
C ALA A 146 -13.53 -28.39 2.22
#